data_AF-A0A1Y3N247-F1
#
_entry.id   AF-A0A1Y3N247-F1
#
_cell.length_a   1.000
_cell.length_b   1.000
_cell.length_c   1.000
_cell.angle_alpha   90.00
_cell.angle_beta   90.00
_cell.angle_gamma   90.00
#
_symmetry.space_group_name_H-M   'P 1'
#
loop_
_entity.id
_entity.type
_entity.pdbx_description
1 polymer ?
#
loop_
_entity_poly.entity_id
_entity_poly.type
_entity_poly.pdbx_seq_one_letter_code
_entity_poly.pdbx_strand_id
1 'polypeptide(L)'
;MKLELTSNIFSKNKGENGGALYFGMEKENNIYDNRTISIEDNNFYENEAYFFGGAIYTEYDKYKSASIKNNKISYNKAGVMGGGIYSKNSIDLKGYEFVNNTSSSLIENYISKPSTIKLDTVLKKNTELNTGEYLPLSFTLQDESGNTIVDITKYYSLLTLRFNLVKKNDYTIENNLSDKLKDNFYLTGNIGSFIYGKKKNYK
;
A
#
# COMPACT_ATOMS: atom_id res chain seq x y z
N MET A 1 -25.95 -2.85 12.64
CA MET A 1 -25.31 -3.43 13.85
C MET A 1 -24.40 -2.37 14.47
N LYS A 2 -24.31 -2.26 15.79
CA LYS A 2 -23.44 -1.26 16.45
C LYS A 2 -22.33 -1.99 17.19
N LEU A 3 -21.08 -1.57 17.02
CA LEU A 3 -19.95 -2.05 17.83
C LEU A 3 -19.40 -0.87 18.64
N GLU A 4 -19.32 -1.05 19.96
CA GLU A 4 -18.75 -0.05 20.86
C GLU A 4 -17.68 -0.73 21.71
N LEU A 5 -16.45 -0.24 21.58
CA LEU A 5 -15.31 -0.62 22.39
C LEU A 5 -14.92 0.61 23.21
N THR A 6 -15.32 0.65 24.47
CA THR A 6 -15.03 1.79 25.36
C THR A 6 -14.26 1.32 26.60
N SER A 7 -13.15 1.99 26.92
CA SER A 7 -12.36 1.77 28.14
C SER A 7 -11.80 0.35 28.33
N ASN A 8 -11.51 -0.38 27.23
CA ASN A 8 -10.96 -1.74 27.30
C ASN A 8 -9.43 -1.76 27.31
N ILE A 9 -8.86 -2.85 27.84
CA ILE A 9 -7.44 -3.17 27.72
C ILE A 9 -7.29 -4.43 26.87
N PHE A 10 -6.78 -4.29 25.65
CA PHE A 10 -6.39 -5.40 24.79
C PHE A 10 -4.89 -5.61 24.97
N SER A 11 -4.49 -6.64 25.71
CA SER A 11 -3.07 -6.91 25.97
C SER A 11 -2.64 -8.32 25.66
N LYS A 12 -1.45 -8.47 25.05
CA LYS A 12 -0.79 -9.76 24.76
C LYS A 12 -1.62 -10.75 23.93
N ASN A 13 -2.60 -10.25 23.19
CA ASN A 13 -3.38 -11.05 22.24
C ASN A 13 -2.50 -11.41 21.03
N LYS A 14 -2.83 -12.54 20.38
CA LYS A 14 -2.12 -13.00 19.19
C LYS A 14 -3.10 -13.34 18.06
N GLY A 15 -2.76 -12.93 16.85
CA GLY A 15 -3.56 -13.20 15.65
C GLY A 15 -2.69 -13.46 14.42
N GLU A 16 -3.30 -13.97 13.35
CA GLU A 16 -2.66 -14.02 12.04
C GLU A 16 -2.58 -12.61 11.44
N ASN A 17 -3.69 -11.89 11.49
CA ASN A 17 -3.85 -10.47 11.17
C ASN A 17 -4.68 -9.81 12.26
N GLY A 18 -4.24 -8.66 12.78
CA GLY A 18 -4.93 -8.00 13.90
C GLY A 18 -4.66 -8.74 15.20
N GLY A 19 -3.55 -8.43 15.87
CA GLY A 19 -3.16 -9.16 17.08
C GLY A 19 -4.22 -9.11 18.19
N ALA A 20 -4.98 -8.01 18.28
CA ALA A 20 -6.15 -7.87 19.14
C ALA A 20 -7.48 -7.82 18.37
N LEU A 21 -7.56 -7.06 17.26
CA LEU A 21 -8.80 -6.84 16.52
C LEU A 21 -8.61 -7.00 15.01
N TYR A 22 -9.51 -7.76 14.39
CA TYR A 22 -9.61 -7.96 12.95
C TYR A 22 -10.97 -7.45 12.43
N PHE A 23 -10.94 -6.44 11.56
CA PHE A 23 -12.12 -5.92 10.86
C PHE A 23 -12.07 -6.34 9.39
N GLY A 24 -12.72 -7.46 9.05
CA GLY A 24 -12.73 -7.98 7.67
C GLY A 24 -13.58 -7.16 6.69
N MET A 25 -13.39 -7.43 5.39
CA MET A 25 -14.26 -6.87 4.34
C MET A 25 -15.70 -7.39 4.48
N GLU A 26 -16.65 -6.55 4.09
CA GLU A 26 -18.00 -7.02 3.81
C GLU A 26 -18.05 -7.73 2.46
N LYS A 27 -18.77 -8.85 2.39
CA LYS A 27 -18.94 -9.60 1.14
C LYS A 27 -19.88 -8.92 0.14
N GLU A 28 -20.66 -7.94 0.59
CA GLU A 28 -21.65 -7.22 -0.22
C GLU A 28 -21.55 -5.72 0.06
N ASN A 29 -21.46 -4.91 -1.00
CA ASN A 29 -21.51 -3.45 -0.93
C ASN A 29 -22.94 -2.98 -0.64
N ASN A 30 -23.45 -3.26 0.56
CA ASN A 30 -24.77 -2.83 0.95
C ASN A 30 -24.76 -1.33 1.29
N ILE A 31 -25.24 -0.53 0.33
CA ILE A 31 -25.41 0.92 0.45
C ILE A 31 -26.36 1.34 1.60
N TYR A 32 -27.17 0.43 2.13
CA TYR A 32 -28.02 0.64 3.31
C TYR A 32 -27.40 0.16 4.62
N ASP A 33 -26.18 -0.37 4.60
CA ASP A 33 -25.54 -0.83 5.82
C ASP A 33 -25.23 0.36 6.76
N ASN A 34 -25.90 0.33 7.91
CA ASN A 34 -25.83 1.32 8.97
C ASN A 34 -24.87 0.90 10.10
N ARG A 35 -23.90 0.03 9.83
CA ARG A 35 -22.92 -0.40 10.84
C ARG A 35 -22.04 0.76 11.28
N THR A 36 -22.17 1.11 12.55
CA THR A 36 -21.31 2.08 13.23
C THR A 36 -20.34 1.37 14.17
N ILE A 37 -19.12 1.91 14.22
CA ILE A 37 -18.04 1.47 15.10
C ILE A 37 -17.64 2.68 15.95
N SER A 38 -17.59 2.50 17.26
CA SER A 38 -16.95 3.42 18.21
C SER A 38 -15.82 2.66 18.92
N ILE A 39 -14.63 3.26 18.96
CA ILE A 39 -13.45 2.76 19.65
C ILE A 39 -12.90 3.95 20.44
N GLU A 40 -13.18 4.01 21.74
CA GLU A 40 -12.93 5.18 22.59
C GLU A 40 -12.24 4.81 23.91
N ASP A 41 -11.21 5.56 24.29
CA ASP A 41 -10.48 5.42 25.57
C ASP A 41 -9.87 4.01 25.82
N ASN A 42 -9.56 3.23 24.78
CA ASN A 42 -8.98 1.88 24.91
C ASN A 42 -7.44 1.88 24.92
N ASN A 43 -6.83 0.84 25.51
CA ASN A 43 -5.38 0.60 25.45
C ASN A 43 -5.07 -0.74 24.76
N PHE A 44 -4.28 -0.68 23.69
CA PHE A 44 -3.75 -1.84 22.95
C PHE A 44 -2.26 -1.99 23.25
N TYR A 45 -1.88 -3.00 24.02
CA TYR A 45 -0.54 -3.17 24.59
C TYR A 45 0.09 -4.54 24.31
N GLU A 46 1.28 -4.59 23.73
CA GLU A 46 2.03 -5.85 23.49
C GLU A 46 1.27 -6.95 22.71
N ASN A 47 0.29 -6.59 21.86
CA ASN A 47 -0.38 -7.54 20.98
C ASN A 47 0.52 -7.88 19.76
N GLU A 48 0.33 -9.07 19.19
CA GLU A 48 1.20 -9.62 18.16
C GLU A 48 0.41 -10.20 16.97
N ALA A 49 0.71 -9.76 15.76
CA ALA A 49 0.18 -10.31 14.52
C ALA A 49 1.28 -11.01 13.72
N TYR A 50 1.01 -12.21 13.21
CA TYR A 50 1.98 -12.96 12.40
C TYR A 50 2.28 -12.27 11.06
N PHE A 51 1.29 -11.65 10.42
CA PHE A 51 1.48 -10.85 9.21
C PHE A 51 1.24 -9.36 9.46
N PHE A 52 -0.01 -8.92 9.59
CA PHE A 52 -0.36 -7.50 9.50
C PHE A 52 -1.13 -6.99 10.72
N GLY A 53 -0.85 -5.76 11.16
CA GLY A 53 -1.66 -5.07 12.17
C GLY A 53 -1.46 -5.61 13.58
N GLY A 54 -0.35 -5.27 14.23
CA GLY A 54 0.03 -5.89 15.51
C GLY A 54 -0.99 -5.71 16.64
N ALA A 55 -1.71 -4.57 16.67
CA ALA A 55 -2.93 -4.43 17.46
C ALA A 55 -4.18 -4.62 16.61
N ILE A 56 -4.33 -3.79 15.56
CA ILE A 56 -5.56 -3.71 14.75
C ILE A 56 -5.22 -3.97 13.29
N TYR A 57 -6.01 -4.83 12.66
CA TYR A 57 -6.04 -5.00 11.22
C TYR A 57 -7.43 -4.65 10.70
N THR A 58 -7.51 -3.87 9.63
CA THR A 58 -8.79 -3.52 9.01
C THR A 58 -8.76 -3.58 7.49
N GLU A 59 -9.78 -4.20 6.92
CA GLU A 59 -10.17 -4.13 5.52
C GLU A 59 -11.53 -3.45 5.33
N TYR A 60 -12.10 -2.93 6.42
CA TYR A 60 -13.45 -2.40 6.43
C TYR A 60 -13.45 -0.96 5.93
N ASP A 61 -13.97 -0.73 4.72
CA ASP A 61 -13.98 0.60 4.06
C ASP A 61 -14.60 1.71 4.93
N LYS A 62 -15.65 1.39 5.68
CA LYS A 62 -16.33 2.33 6.59
C LYS A 62 -15.60 2.56 7.92
N TYR A 63 -14.44 1.93 8.15
CA TYR A 63 -13.59 2.26 9.31
C TYR A 63 -13.18 3.73 9.31
N LYS A 64 -13.07 4.37 8.14
CA LYS A 64 -12.91 5.84 7.98
C LYS A 64 -14.02 6.68 8.65
N SER A 65 -15.18 6.08 8.90
CA SER A 65 -16.35 6.72 9.54
C SER A 65 -16.58 6.27 10.99
N ALA A 66 -15.65 5.52 11.58
CA ALA A 66 -15.71 5.13 12.98
C ALA A 66 -15.48 6.34 13.91
N SER A 67 -16.15 6.34 15.08
CA SER A 67 -15.82 7.27 16.17
C SER A 67 -14.56 6.77 16.86
N ILE A 68 -13.43 7.45 16.65
CA ILE A 68 -12.13 7.10 17.23
C ILE A 68 -11.69 8.22 18.17
N LYS A 69 -11.41 7.88 19.44
CA LYS A 69 -11.01 8.88 20.44
C LYS A 69 -10.11 8.29 21.53
N ASN A 70 -9.07 9.03 21.93
CA ASN A 70 -8.25 8.75 23.12
C ASN A 70 -7.67 7.32 23.26
N ASN A 71 -7.50 6.57 22.16
CA ASN A 71 -6.97 5.22 22.23
C ASN A 71 -5.44 5.22 22.25
N LYS A 72 -4.84 4.39 23.09
CA LYS A 72 -3.39 4.16 23.10
C LYS A 72 -3.04 2.87 22.39
N ILE A 73 -2.08 2.91 21.48
CA ILE A 73 -1.54 1.73 20.78
C ILE A 73 -0.04 1.70 21.00
N SER A 74 0.43 0.77 21.84
CA SER A 74 1.82 0.73 22.30
C SER A 74 2.46 -0.66 22.36
N TYR A 75 3.72 -0.74 21.94
CA TYR A 75 4.57 -1.95 21.97
C TYR A 75 4.01 -3.17 21.23
N ASN A 76 3.04 -2.97 20.33
CA ASN A 76 2.47 -4.04 19.50
C ASN A 76 3.44 -4.42 18.36
N LYS A 77 3.28 -5.63 17.83
CA LYS A 77 4.22 -6.24 16.87
C LYS A 77 3.52 -6.87 15.67
N ALA A 78 4.03 -6.63 14.48
CA ALA A 78 3.61 -7.32 13.26
C ALA A 78 4.81 -8.02 12.59
N GLY A 79 4.61 -9.20 12.01
CA GLY A 79 5.66 -9.87 11.26
C GLY A 79 6.01 -9.14 9.96
N VAL A 80 5.00 -8.69 9.21
CA VAL A 80 5.16 -8.01 7.91
C VAL A 80 5.07 -6.49 8.06
N MET A 81 3.88 -5.94 8.35
CA MET A 81 3.62 -4.49 8.30
C MET A 81 2.49 -4.05 9.24
N GLY A 82 2.50 -2.77 9.61
CA GLY A 82 1.56 -2.13 10.52
C GLY A 82 1.74 -2.62 11.95
N GLY A 83 2.89 -2.32 12.56
CA GLY A 83 3.23 -2.78 13.91
C GLY A 83 2.17 -2.45 14.96
N GLY A 84 1.51 -1.28 14.86
CA GLY A 84 0.31 -0.95 15.62
C GLY A 84 -0.96 -1.24 14.81
N ILE A 85 -1.23 -0.45 13.77
CA ILE A 85 -2.37 -0.66 12.86
C ILE A 85 -1.88 -0.99 11.44
N TYR A 86 -2.50 -1.98 10.81
CA TYR A 86 -2.49 -2.12 9.35
C TYR A 86 -3.89 -1.91 8.79
N SER A 87 -4.00 -1.18 7.68
CA SER A 87 -5.27 -0.95 7.00
C SER A 87 -5.16 -1.21 5.50
N LYS A 88 -6.07 -2.01 4.92
CA LYS A 88 -6.20 -2.11 3.46
C LYS A 88 -6.76 -0.85 2.82
N ASN A 89 -7.14 0.19 3.57
CA ASN A 89 -7.60 1.47 3.06
C ASN A 89 -6.98 2.64 3.86
N SER A 90 -7.13 3.89 3.43
CA SER A 90 -6.80 5.03 4.29
C SER A 90 -7.60 4.95 5.60
N ILE A 91 -7.05 5.53 6.66
CA ILE A 91 -7.58 5.52 8.02
C ILE A 91 -7.43 6.94 8.59
N ASP A 92 -8.43 7.46 9.30
CA ASP A 92 -8.19 8.64 10.14
C ASP A 92 -7.54 8.17 11.44
N LEU A 93 -6.39 8.77 11.75
CA LEU A 93 -5.55 8.42 12.89
C LEU A 93 -5.77 9.38 14.07
N LYS A 94 -6.63 10.40 13.90
CA LYS A 94 -7.10 11.22 15.03
C LYS A 94 -7.73 10.32 16.08
N GLY A 95 -7.40 10.60 17.33
CA GLY A 95 -7.84 9.77 18.46
C GLY A 95 -6.99 8.52 18.72
N TYR A 96 -5.84 8.35 18.05
CA TYR A 96 -4.81 7.38 18.44
C TYR A 96 -3.52 8.05 18.94
N GLU A 97 -3.03 7.61 20.10
CA GLU A 97 -1.66 7.84 20.57
C GLU A 97 -0.82 6.57 20.29
N PHE A 98 0.30 6.72 19.58
CA PHE A 98 1.16 5.59 19.21
C PHE A 98 2.52 5.64 19.93
N VAL A 99 2.95 4.51 20.52
CA VAL A 99 4.25 4.40 21.19
C VAL A 99 4.96 3.09 20.84
N ASN A 100 6.10 3.17 20.16
CA ASN A 100 7.04 2.04 19.96
C ASN A 100 6.43 0.73 19.43
N ASN A 101 5.44 0.80 18.53
CA ASN A 101 4.98 -0.39 17.83
C ASN A 101 5.94 -0.74 16.69
N THR A 102 6.08 -2.04 16.37
CA THR A 102 7.12 -2.50 15.44
C THR A 102 6.63 -3.49 14.40
N SER A 103 7.15 -3.39 13.17
CA SER A 103 7.02 -4.43 12.14
C SER A 103 8.41 -4.89 11.73
N SER A 104 8.64 -6.22 11.65
CA SER A 104 9.96 -6.79 11.33
C SER A 104 11.15 -6.13 12.08
N SER A 105 10.93 -5.82 13.37
CA SER A 105 11.88 -5.12 14.26
C SER A 105 12.19 -3.64 13.97
N LEU A 106 11.58 -3.00 12.97
CA LEU A 106 11.60 -1.53 12.83
C LEU A 106 10.37 -0.89 13.49
N ILE A 107 10.49 0.37 13.92
CA ILE A 107 9.36 1.14 14.46
C ILE A 107 8.42 1.52 13.30
N GLU A 108 7.19 1.00 13.35
CA GLU A 108 6.14 1.25 12.37
C GLU A 108 4.80 1.26 13.09
N ASN A 109 4.34 2.45 13.46
CA ASN A 109 3.14 2.64 14.29
C ASN A 109 1.85 2.32 13.55
N TYR A 110 1.76 2.72 12.29
CA TYR A 110 0.68 2.38 11.40
C TYR A 110 1.21 2.33 9.96
N ILE A 111 0.53 1.59 9.09
CA ILE A 111 0.69 1.74 7.64
C ILE A 111 -0.58 1.27 6.92
N SER A 112 -0.85 1.81 5.74
CA SER A 112 -1.88 1.30 4.84
C SER A 112 -1.29 0.48 3.68
N LYS A 113 -2.14 -0.17 2.88
CA LYS A 113 -1.69 -0.84 1.65
C LYS A 113 -0.93 0.13 0.72
N PRO A 114 0.02 -0.35 -0.11
CA PRO A 114 0.58 0.46 -1.20
C PRO A 114 -0.53 1.05 -2.06
N SER A 115 -0.48 2.37 -2.25
CA SER A 115 -1.44 3.15 -3.04
C SER A 115 -0.81 3.69 -4.33
N THR A 116 0.47 4.05 -4.25
CA THR A 116 1.18 4.81 -5.29
C THR A 116 2.61 4.29 -5.45
N ILE A 117 3.12 4.44 -6.68
CA ILE A 117 4.49 4.11 -7.05
C ILE A 117 5.13 5.40 -7.58
N LYS A 118 6.10 5.92 -6.85
CA LYS A 118 6.87 7.09 -7.25
C LYS A 118 8.10 6.64 -8.03
N LEU A 119 8.29 7.16 -9.25
CA LEU A 119 9.52 6.96 -10.01
C LEU A 119 10.62 7.87 -9.43
N ASP A 120 11.72 7.28 -9.00
CA ASP A 120 12.89 8.02 -8.49
C ASP A 120 14.01 8.15 -9.55
N THR A 121 13.97 7.34 -10.62
CA THR A 121 14.91 7.50 -11.74
C THR A 121 14.63 8.80 -12.51
N VAL A 122 15.60 9.72 -12.50
CA VAL A 122 15.61 10.91 -13.35
C VAL A 122 15.99 10.52 -14.78
N LEU A 123 15.01 10.50 -15.69
CA LEU A 123 15.22 10.26 -17.12
C LEU A 123 15.56 11.57 -17.85
N LYS A 124 16.52 11.53 -18.78
CA LYS A 124 16.79 12.65 -19.68
C LYS A 124 15.70 12.69 -20.77
N LYS A 125 15.31 13.90 -21.19
CA LYS A 125 14.22 14.16 -22.15
C LYS A 125 14.32 13.33 -23.44
N ASN A 126 15.54 13.02 -23.88
CA ASN A 126 15.85 12.11 -24.98
C ASN A 126 16.76 10.99 -24.46
N THR A 127 16.18 9.97 -23.81
CA THR A 127 16.93 8.76 -23.41
C THR A 127 16.88 7.77 -24.56
N GLU A 128 17.97 7.66 -25.31
CA GLU A 128 18.13 6.64 -26.35
C GLU A 128 18.46 5.28 -25.70
N LEU A 129 17.92 4.20 -26.28
CA LEU A 129 18.11 2.82 -25.82
C LEU A 129 18.31 1.93 -27.04
N ASN A 130 19.43 1.22 -27.10
CA ASN A 130 19.70 0.22 -28.12
C ASN A 130 19.09 -1.13 -27.75
N THR A 131 18.87 -1.98 -28.76
CA THR A 131 18.38 -3.35 -28.55
C THR A 131 19.32 -4.14 -27.64
N GLY A 132 18.81 -4.59 -26.50
CA GLY A 132 19.58 -5.33 -25.49
C GLY A 132 20.10 -4.47 -24.33
N GLU A 133 19.99 -3.14 -24.39
CA GLU A 133 20.32 -2.28 -23.26
C GLU A 133 19.28 -2.34 -22.14
N TYR A 134 19.73 -2.09 -20.92
CA TYR A 134 18.89 -2.05 -19.72
C TYR A 134 18.61 -0.60 -19.34
N LEU A 135 17.33 -0.27 -19.15
CA LEU A 135 16.92 0.96 -18.47
C LEU A 135 16.72 0.66 -16.98
N PRO A 136 17.65 1.03 -16.07
CA PRO A 136 17.47 0.82 -14.64
C PRO A 136 16.42 1.79 -14.09
N LEU A 137 15.34 1.23 -13.53
CA LEU A 137 14.27 1.99 -12.91
C LEU A 137 14.22 1.73 -11.40
N SER A 138 14.34 2.81 -10.62
CA SER A 138 14.18 2.83 -9.17
C SER A 138 12.85 3.48 -8.82
N PHE A 139 12.15 2.90 -7.85
CA PHE A 139 10.85 3.38 -7.40
C PHE A 139 10.71 3.30 -5.88
N THR A 140 9.93 4.21 -5.33
CA THR A 140 9.46 4.20 -3.95
C THR A 140 7.98 3.83 -3.92
N LEU A 141 7.61 2.84 -3.11
CA LEU A 141 6.21 2.54 -2.81
C LEU A 141 5.72 3.45 -1.70
N GLN A 142 4.53 4.03 -1.84
CA GLN A 142 3.90 4.85 -0.81
C GLN A 142 2.49 4.35 -0.50
N ASP A 143 2.08 4.49 0.76
CA ASP A 143 0.76 4.09 1.27
C ASP A 143 -0.33 5.14 0.94
N GLU A 144 -1.59 4.94 1.34
CA GLU A 144 -2.68 5.92 1.07
C GLU A 144 -2.51 7.27 1.81
N SER A 145 -1.57 7.37 2.76
CA SER A 145 -1.19 8.61 3.43
C SER A 145 0.10 9.24 2.88
N GLY A 146 0.72 8.61 1.86
CA GLY A 146 1.98 9.05 1.29
C GLY A 146 3.23 8.62 2.08
N ASN A 147 3.09 7.78 3.10
CA ASN A 147 4.23 7.24 3.85
C ASN A 147 5.02 6.27 2.96
N THR A 148 6.35 6.35 3.02
CA THR A 148 7.22 5.38 2.32
C THR A 148 7.12 3.99 2.95
N ILE A 149 6.85 2.98 2.13
CA ILE A 149 6.74 1.59 2.57
C ILE A 149 8.12 0.93 2.53
N VAL A 150 8.58 0.43 3.67
CA VAL A 150 9.87 -0.28 3.81
C VAL A 150 9.62 -1.79 3.85
N ASP A 151 9.66 -2.43 2.68
CA ASP A 151 9.37 -3.86 2.53
C ASP A 151 10.56 -4.77 2.92
N ILE A 152 10.83 -4.89 4.22
CA ILE A 152 11.90 -5.74 4.77
C ILE A 152 11.65 -7.22 4.46
N THR A 153 10.39 -7.66 4.60
CA THR A 153 9.98 -9.06 4.40
C THR A 153 9.91 -9.49 2.94
N LYS A 154 10.07 -8.54 2.00
CA LYS A 154 10.00 -8.78 0.55
C LYS A 154 8.59 -9.18 0.07
N TYR A 155 7.55 -8.80 0.80
CA TYR A 155 6.15 -9.07 0.47
C TYR A 155 5.71 -8.45 -0.87
N TYR A 156 6.22 -7.26 -1.19
CA TYR A 156 6.02 -6.55 -2.47
C TYR A 156 7.20 -6.69 -3.43
N SER A 157 8.09 -7.67 -3.20
CA SER A 157 9.29 -7.86 -4.04
C SER A 157 9.01 -8.19 -5.50
N LEU A 158 7.79 -8.66 -5.83
CA LEU A 158 7.31 -8.89 -7.20
C LEU A 158 6.44 -7.71 -7.66
N LEU A 159 7.01 -6.80 -8.43
CA LEU A 159 6.27 -5.74 -9.12
C LEU A 159 6.15 -6.08 -10.61
N THR A 160 4.97 -5.96 -11.20
CA THR A 160 4.79 -6.14 -12.65
C THR A 160 4.35 -4.84 -13.30
N LEU A 161 5.26 -4.21 -14.05
CA LEU A 161 4.95 -3.01 -14.83
C LEU A 161 4.32 -3.44 -16.15
N ARG A 162 3.10 -3.00 -16.45
CA ARG A 162 2.53 -3.06 -17.80
C ARG A 162 2.71 -1.73 -18.47
N PHE A 163 2.89 -1.83 -19.76
CA PHE A 163 2.88 -0.73 -20.66
C PHE A 163 2.21 -1.15 -22.00
N ASN A 164 1.85 -0.22 -22.91
CA ASN A 164 1.27 -0.49 -24.26
C ASN A 164 2.01 0.33 -25.38
N LEU A 165 2.24 -0.20 -26.59
CA LEU A 165 3.06 0.44 -27.66
C LEU A 165 2.12 1.18 -28.64
N VAL A 166 2.28 2.49 -28.78
CA VAL A 166 1.37 3.37 -29.54
C VAL A 166 2.12 4.07 -30.68
N LYS A 167 1.52 4.25 -31.86
CA LYS A 167 2.16 4.99 -32.97
C LYS A 167 2.06 6.49 -32.71
N LYS A 168 3.09 7.27 -33.06
CA LYS A 168 3.16 8.71 -32.76
C LYS A 168 2.11 9.56 -33.48
N ASN A 169 1.56 9.06 -34.59
CA ASN A 169 0.80 9.87 -35.54
C ASN A 169 -0.73 9.89 -35.28
N ASP A 170 -1.23 9.16 -34.28
CA ASP A 170 -2.67 9.00 -34.03
C ASP A 170 -3.37 10.27 -33.47
N TYR A 171 -2.64 11.40 -33.35
CA TYR A 171 -3.14 12.68 -32.84
C TYR A 171 -2.95 13.89 -33.77
N THR A 172 -2.37 13.72 -34.98
CA THR A 172 -2.17 14.84 -35.92
C THR A 172 -2.70 14.49 -37.31
N ILE A 173 -3.96 14.85 -37.56
CA ILE A 173 -4.45 15.05 -38.92
C ILE A 173 -3.91 16.40 -39.39
N GLU A 174 -2.83 16.41 -40.16
CA GLU A 174 -2.59 17.50 -41.11
C GLU A 174 -1.73 17.04 -42.28
N ASN A 175 -2.16 17.42 -43.48
CA ASN A 175 -1.59 16.95 -44.74
C ASN A 175 -0.26 17.66 -45.02
N ASN A 176 0.82 16.90 -45.24
CA ASN A 176 1.83 17.24 -46.23
C ASN A 176 2.69 16.02 -46.59
N LEU A 177 2.78 15.70 -47.89
CA LEU A 177 3.65 14.64 -48.41
C LEU A 177 5.04 15.20 -48.68
N SER A 178 6.09 14.70 -48.00
CA SER A 178 7.49 14.65 -48.52
C SER A 178 8.54 14.15 -47.53
N ASP A 179 8.26 14.03 -46.23
CA ASP A 179 9.26 13.57 -45.26
C ASP A 179 9.30 12.05 -45.06
N LYS A 180 10.52 11.51 -44.91
CA LYS A 180 10.78 10.07 -44.70
C LYS A 180 9.93 9.52 -43.56
N LEU A 181 9.27 8.39 -43.80
CA LEU A 181 8.57 7.57 -42.81
C LEU A 181 9.52 7.02 -41.73
N LYS A 182 9.98 7.89 -40.82
CA LYS A 182 10.31 7.50 -39.45
C LYS A 182 8.98 7.23 -38.76
N ASP A 183 8.53 5.98 -38.86
CA ASP A 183 7.47 5.47 -37.99
C ASP A 183 7.95 5.56 -36.54
N ASN A 184 7.64 6.68 -35.92
CA ASN A 184 7.93 6.92 -34.52
C ASN A 184 6.90 6.13 -33.70
N PHE A 185 7.35 5.16 -32.92
CA PHE A 185 6.50 4.44 -31.98
C PHE A 185 6.83 4.88 -30.56
N TYR A 186 5.80 5.22 -29.79
CA TYR A 186 5.88 5.34 -28.34
C TYR A 186 5.87 3.94 -27.75
N LEU A 187 7.05 3.43 -27.39
CA LEU A 187 7.10 2.27 -26.53
C LEU A 187 6.61 2.69 -25.16
N THR A 188 5.54 2.07 -24.72
CA THR A 188 5.58 1.64 -23.33
C THR A 188 5.55 0.08 -23.40
N GLY A 189 4.56 -0.48 -24.09
CA GLY A 189 4.56 -1.79 -24.78
C GLY A 189 4.35 -3.09 -24.00
N ASN A 190 4.85 -3.23 -22.77
CA ASN A 190 5.33 -4.52 -22.27
C ASN A 190 4.94 -4.83 -20.82
N ILE A 191 4.65 -6.09 -20.51
CA ILE A 191 4.48 -6.60 -19.14
C ILE A 191 5.82 -7.14 -18.64
N GLY A 192 6.51 -6.36 -17.82
CA GLY A 192 7.78 -6.71 -17.18
C GLY A 192 7.61 -6.99 -15.70
N SER A 193 7.81 -8.23 -15.26
CA SER A 193 7.88 -8.58 -13.84
C SER A 193 9.29 -8.36 -13.31
N PHE A 194 9.42 -7.59 -12.23
CA PHE A 194 10.63 -7.32 -11.48
C PHE A 194 10.57 -8.09 -10.17
N ILE A 195 11.59 -8.88 -9.86
CA ILE A 195 11.82 -9.44 -8.53
C ILE A 195 13.00 -8.68 -7.91
N TYR A 196 12.82 -8.07 -6.75
CA TYR A 196 13.86 -7.23 -6.09
C TYR A 196 14.40 -6.09 -6.97
N GLY A 197 13.53 -5.46 -7.78
CA GLY A 197 13.94 -4.44 -8.74
C GLY A 197 14.72 -4.96 -9.96
N LYS A 198 14.89 -6.28 -10.11
CA LYS A 198 15.54 -6.92 -11.27
C LYS A 198 14.53 -7.66 -12.12
N LYS A 199 14.53 -7.45 -13.44
CA LYS A 199 13.62 -8.15 -14.37
C LYS A 199 13.77 -9.67 -14.25
N LYS A 200 12.66 -10.38 -14.03
CA LYS A 200 12.61 -11.84 -14.09
C LYS A 200 12.59 -12.26 -15.56
N ASN A 201 13.63 -12.97 -16.00
CA ASN A 201 13.61 -13.64 -17.29
C ASN A 201 12.94 -15.01 -17.13
N TYR A 202 11.93 -15.28 -17.95
CA TYR A 202 11.50 -16.65 -18.21
C TYR A 202 12.50 -17.26 -19.21
N LYS A 203 12.94 -18.49 -18.94
CA LYS A 203 13.67 -19.33 -19.91
C LYS A 203 12.67 -20.07 -20.78
#